data_AF-A0A6A6E399-F1
#
_entry.id   AF-A0A6A6E399-F1
#
_cell.length_a   1.000
_cell.length_b   1.000
_cell.length_c   1.000
_cell.angle_alpha   90.00
_cell.angle_beta   90.00
_cell.angle_gamma   90.00
#
_symmetry.space_group_name_H-M   'P 1'
#
loop_
_entity.id
_entity.type
_entity.pdbx_description
1 polymer ?
#
loop_
_entity_poly.entity_id
_entity_poly.type
_entity_poly.pdbx_seq_one_letter_code
_entity_poly.pdbx_strand_id
1 'polypeptide(L)'
;MAGRIHLQHALSVIFGYKYAVYLFCLLRPAKCIEEIERRWLVQFGGAAGILASLGSDDTDLRVRTALAEELGLQNPKSHVT
;
A
#
# COMPACT_ATOMS: atom_id res chain seq x y z
N MET A 1 -28.65 -23.49 3.97
CA MET A 1 -27.51 -24.22 3.35
C MET A 1 -26.76 -24.99 4.44
N ALA A 2 -26.09 -26.09 4.13
CA ALA A 2 -25.29 -26.79 5.13
C ALA A 2 -24.06 -25.95 5.52
N GLY A 3 -23.82 -25.79 6.83
CA GLY A 3 -22.59 -25.20 7.33
C GLY A 3 -21.37 -26.08 7.05
N ARG A 4 -20.17 -25.49 7.11
CA ARG A 4 -18.90 -26.19 6.98
C ARG A 4 -17.91 -25.69 8.02
N ILE A 5 -17.43 -26.59 8.89
CA ILE A 5 -16.35 -26.34 9.85
C ILE A 5 -15.31 -27.44 9.64
N HIS A 6 -14.03 -27.10 9.51
CA HIS A 6 -12.98 -28.04 9.08
C HIS A 6 -13.34 -28.81 7.78
N LEU A 7 -14.07 -28.15 6.87
CA LEU A 7 -14.62 -28.72 5.64
C LEU A 7 -15.65 -29.87 5.85
N GLN A 8 -16.04 -30.16 7.08
CA GLN A 8 -17.07 -31.16 7.42
C GLN A 8 -18.46 -30.52 7.54
N HIS A 9 -19.51 -31.32 7.32
CA HIS A 9 -20.89 -30.87 7.49
C HIS A 9 -21.14 -30.40 8.92
N ALA A 10 -21.73 -29.21 9.07
CA ALA A 10 -22.11 -28.63 10.35
C ALA A 10 -23.57 -28.18 10.33
N LEU A 11 -24.02 -27.57 11.43
CA LEU A 11 -25.34 -26.95 11.55
C LEU A 11 -25.64 -26.03 10.35
N SER A 12 -26.90 -26.01 9.93
CA SER A 12 -27.31 -25.19 8.80
C SER A 12 -27.15 -23.69 9.08
N VAL A 13 -26.74 -22.95 8.05
CA VAL A 13 -26.69 -21.49 8.07
C VAL A 13 -27.55 -20.91 6.97
N ILE A 14 -28.00 -19.67 7.15
CA ILE A 14 -28.74 -18.91 6.14
C ILE A 14 -27.78 -18.32 5.09
N PHE A 15 -28.29 -18.13 3.87
CA PHE A 15 -27.53 -17.54 2.76
C PHE A 15 -26.93 -16.18 3.11
N GLY A 16 -27.76 -15.27 3.65
CA GLY A 16 -27.33 -13.92 4.01
C GLY A 16 -26.17 -13.88 5.00
N TYR A 17 -26.10 -14.81 5.97
CA TYR A 17 -25.02 -14.86 6.95
C TYR A 17 -23.66 -15.05 6.28
N LYS A 18 -23.57 -15.93 5.27
CA LYS A 18 -22.31 -16.20 4.56
C LYS A 18 -21.84 -14.98 3.75
N TYR A 19 -22.75 -14.29 3.09
CA TYR A 19 -22.44 -13.06 2.35
C TYR A 19 -22.10 -11.89 3.27
N ALA A 20 -22.74 -11.79 4.44
CA ALA A 20 -22.41 -10.78 5.43
C ALA A 20 -20.96 -10.93 5.92
N VAL A 21 -20.50 -12.18 6.16
CA VAL A 21 -19.10 -12.45 6.52
C VAL A 21 -18.14 -12.06 5.39
N TYR A 22 -18.46 -12.38 4.14
CA TYR A 22 -17.65 -11.97 2.99
C TYR A 22 -17.57 -10.45 2.86
N LEU A 23 -18.70 -9.76 2.93
CA LEU A 23 -18.75 -8.31 2.88
C LEU A 23 -17.93 -7.68 4.02
N PHE A 24 -18.05 -8.20 5.23
CA PHE A 24 -17.28 -7.74 6.38
C PHE A 24 -15.76 -7.88 6.16
N CYS A 25 -15.31 -9.00 5.59
CA CYS A 25 -13.91 -9.20 5.23
C CYS A 25 -13.42 -8.24 4.14
N LEU A 26 -14.30 -7.73 3.27
CA LEU A 26 -13.97 -6.76 2.22
C LEU A 26 -14.02 -5.30 2.72
N LEU A 27 -14.91 -4.97 3.65
CA LEU A 27 -15.06 -3.60 4.16
C LEU A 27 -13.85 -3.14 5.00
N ARG A 28 -13.22 -4.05 5.76
CA ARG A 28 -12.03 -3.74 6.55
C ARG A 28 -10.83 -3.30 5.70
N PRO A 29 -10.39 -4.06 4.67
CA PRO A 29 -9.26 -3.66 3.83
C PRO A 29 -9.58 -2.48 2.93
N ALA A 30 -10.85 -2.26 2.53
CA ALA A 30 -11.21 -1.09 1.72
C ALA A 30 -10.78 0.23 2.37
N LYS A 31 -11.02 0.39 3.68
CA LYS A 31 -10.55 1.57 4.44
C LYS A 31 -9.02 1.64 4.53
N CYS A 32 -8.38 0.49 4.73
CA CYS A 32 -6.93 0.41 4.81
C CYS A 32 -6.25 0.81 3.49
N ILE A 33 -6.81 0.41 2.35
CA ILE A 33 -6.30 0.78 1.03
C ILE A 33 -6.35 2.30 0.85
N GLU A 34 -7.48 2.94 1.18
CA GLU A 34 -7.61 4.40 1.11
C GLU A 34 -6.57 5.11 1.99
N GLU A 35 -6.27 4.58 3.18
CA GLU A 35 -5.23 5.12 4.05
C GLU A 35 -3.81 4.90 3.51
N ILE A 36 -3.56 3.78 2.84
CA ILE A 36 -2.25 3.44 2.26
C ILE A 36 -1.98 4.30 1.02
N GLU A 37 -2.98 4.53 0.17
CA GLU A 37 -2.88 5.39 -1.03
C GLU A 37 -2.39 6.79 -0.67
N ARG A 38 -2.88 7.35 0.44
CA ARG A 38 -2.45 8.66 0.96
C ARG A 38 -1.00 8.70 1.46
N ARG A 39 -0.34 7.55 1.58
CA ARG A 39 1.03 7.41 2.12
C ARG A 39 2.03 6.93 1.07
N TRP A 40 1.65 6.92 -0.20
CA TRP A 40 2.57 6.53 -1.27
C TRP A 40 3.71 7.54 -1.43
N LEU A 41 4.91 6.99 -1.57
CA LEU A 41 6.16 7.74 -1.64
C LEU A 41 6.82 7.53 -2.99
N VAL A 42 7.52 8.56 -3.49
CA VAL A 42 8.35 8.42 -4.68
C VAL A 42 9.55 7.52 -4.37
N GLN A 43 9.82 6.53 -5.23
CA GLN A 43 10.99 5.68 -5.13
C GLN A 43 12.05 6.12 -6.14
N PHE A 44 13.00 6.93 -5.67
CA PHE A 44 14.10 7.42 -6.49
C PHE A 44 15.39 7.43 -5.64
N GLY A 45 16.17 6.35 -5.78
CA GLY A 45 17.36 6.03 -4.98
C GLY A 45 18.65 5.83 -5.79
N GLY A 46 18.56 5.70 -7.11
CA GLY A 46 19.68 5.22 -7.93
C GLY A 46 20.09 3.78 -7.61
N ALA A 47 21.14 3.26 -8.28
CA ALA A 47 21.52 1.85 -8.20
C ALA A 47 21.94 1.37 -6.79
N ALA A 48 22.62 2.23 -6.03
CA ALA A 48 23.11 1.94 -4.68
C ALA A 48 22.40 2.75 -3.58
N GLY A 49 21.29 3.44 -3.88
CA GLY A 49 20.56 4.24 -2.90
C GLY A 49 21.13 5.65 -2.62
N ILE A 50 22.24 6.02 -3.29
CA ILE A 50 23.00 7.27 -3.06
C ILE A 50 22.97 8.26 -4.23
N LEU A 51 22.27 7.92 -5.33
CA LEU A 51 22.11 8.80 -6.49
C LEU A 51 23.40 9.43 -7.05
N ALA A 52 24.52 8.70 -6.98
CA ALA A 52 25.86 9.19 -7.35
C ALA A 52 25.99 9.69 -8.80
N SER A 53 25.08 9.29 -9.69
CA SER A 53 25.05 9.73 -11.09
C SER A 53 24.61 11.20 -11.27
N LEU A 54 23.97 11.80 -10.26
CA LEU A 54 23.48 13.19 -10.31
C LEU A 54 24.52 14.21 -9.82
N GLY A 55 25.70 13.75 -9.40
CA GLY A 55 26.78 14.59 -8.88
C GLY A 55 26.82 14.65 -7.36
N SER A 56 27.76 15.42 -6.82
CA SER A 56 28.07 15.48 -5.38
C SER A 56 27.41 16.66 -4.64
N ASP A 57 26.44 17.31 -5.28
CA ASP A 57 25.78 18.53 -4.78
C ASP A 57 24.31 18.22 -4.38
N ASP A 58 23.57 19.19 -3.86
CA ASP A 58 22.15 19.04 -3.45
C ASP A 58 21.18 18.78 -4.63
N THR A 59 21.73 18.55 -5.82
CA THR A 59 20.99 18.24 -7.06
C THR A 59 20.15 16.99 -6.91
N ASP A 60 20.63 15.99 -6.16
CA ASP A 60 19.88 14.76 -5.92
C ASP A 60 18.51 15.00 -5.27
N LEU A 61 18.51 15.72 -4.15
CA LEU A 61 17.30 16.04 -3.40
C LEU A 61 16.34 16.90 -4.20
N ARG A 62 16.86 17.83 -5.01
CA ARG A 62 16.05 18.69 -5.89
C ARG A 62 15.37 17.86 -6.97
N VAL A 63 16.07 16.94 -7.62
CA VAL A 63 15.50 16.05 -8.64
C VAL A 63 14.44 15.13 -8.01
N ARG A 64 14.71 14.56 -6.84
CA ARG A 64 13.72 13.71 -6.15
C ARG A 64 12.46 14.48 -5.75
N THR A 65 12.62 15.72 -5.30
CA THR A 65 11.49 16.59 -4.93
C THR A 65 10.66 16.97 -6.16
N ALA A 66 11.32 17.41 -7.24
CA ALA A 66 10.63 17.73 -8.48
C ALA A 66 9.88 16.53 -9.07
N LEU A 67 10.49 15.33 -9.02
CA LEU A 67 9.84 14.09 -9.46
C LEU A 67 8.64 13.72 -8.58
N ALA A 68 8.72 13.94 -7.26
CA ALA A 68 7.59 13.73 -6.36
C ALA A 68 6.41 14.66 -6.71
N GLU A 69 6.69 15.93 -7.00
CA GLU A 69 5.69 16.93 -7.41
C GLU A 69 5.04 16.57 -8.75
N GLU A 70 5.84 16.19 -9.76
CA GLU A 70 5.34 15.80 -11.08
C GLU A 70 4.42 14.58 -11.02
N LEU A 71 4.72 13.61 -10.15
CA LEU A 71 3.93 12.39 -9.97
C LEU A 71 2.79 12.53 -8.96
N GLY A 72 2.68 13.67 -8.26
CA GLY A 72 1.71 13.85 -7.18
C GLY A 72 1.92 12.91 -5.98
N LEU A 73 3.16 12.46 -5.76
CA LEU A 73 3.55 11.56 -4.68
C LEU A 73 4.27 12.30 -3.56
N GLN A 74 4.36 11.69 -2.37
CA GLN A 74 5.12 12.27 -1.27
C GLN A 74 6.62 11.99 -1.40
N ASN A 75 7.46 12.98 -1.06
CA ASN A 75 8.91 12.79 -0.99
C ASN A 75 9.30 12.11 0.34
N PRO A 76 10.01 10.96 0.33
CA PRO A 76 10.47 10.32 1.56
C PRO A 76 11.44 11.21 2.35
N LYS A 77 11.37 11.14 3.69
CA LYS A 77 12.22 11.93 4.61
C LYS A 77 13.65 11.39 4.75
N SER A 78 13.92 10.17 4.29
CA SER A 78 15.24 9.55 4.45
C SER A 78 16.25 10.20 3.50
N HIS A 79 17.18 10.93 4.09
CA HIS A 79 18.52 11.11 3.56
C HIS A 79 19.26 9.79 3.81
N VAL A 80 19.69 9.08 2.77
CA VAL A 80 20.71 8.05 2.96
C VAL A 80 22.00 8.81 3.21
N THR A 81 22.36 8.97 4.48
CA THR A 81 23.72 9.34 4.90
C THR A 81 24.63 8.14 4.79
#